data_AF-A0A919IBE7-F1
#
_entry.id   AF-A0A919IBE7-F1
#
_cell.length_a   1.000
_cell.length_b   1.000
_cell.length_c   1.000
_cell.angle_alpha   90.00
_cell.angle_beta   90.00
_cell.angle_gamma   90.00
#
_symmetry.space_group_name_H-M   'P 1'
#
loop_
_entity.id
_entity.type
_entity.pdbx_description
1 polymer ?
#
loop_
_entity_poly.entity_id
_entity_poly.type
_entity_poly.pdbx_seq_one_letter_code
_entity_poly.pdbx_strand_id
1 'polypeptide(L)'
;MTEEEQIEWARFQTLALGQLDSFVDQQNFLGLRIDPSFDKAERLFVSKAKDGLRWTYKTWDSATDYERIYSTHEERMKMKFGKQLPTIEITRGEIGEESYKRTNKIIDKLNLKSLVKSDGFGLDGTSYSISIGDSMRETKYSWWENLPKEWADLEPILQELTDNLNLARTALNYEYGKSGIK
;
A
#
# COMPACT_ATOMS: atom_id res chain seq x y z
N MET A 1 14.52 17.82 -16.76
CA MET A 1 14.80 17.47 -15.36
C MET A 1 16.30 17.28 -15.23
N THR A 2 16.94 17.95 -14.28
CA THR A 2 18.37 17.77 -13.98
C THR A 2 18.59 16.48 -13.19
N GLU A 3 19.84 16.01 -13.13
CA GLU A 3 20.20 14.86 -12.29
C GLU A 3 19.90 15.10 -10.80
N GLU A 4 20.16 16.32 -10.31
CA GLU A 4 19.82 16.73 -8.94
C GLU A 4 18.31 16.62 -8.68
N GLU A 5 17.49 17.06 -9.64
CA GLU A 5 16.03 16.94 -9.54
C GLU A 5 15.56 15.48 -9.51
N GLN A 6 16.20 14.58 -10.26
CA GLN A 6 15.90 13.15 -10.24
C GLN A 6 16.23 12.51 -8.89
N ILE A 7 17.37 12.87 -8.30
CA ILE A 7 17.79 12.36 -6.98
C ILE A 7 16.84 12.83 -5.89
N GLU A 8 16.48 14.11 -5.89
CA GLU A 8 15.51 14.65 -4.92
C GLU A 8 14.14 14.00 -5.09
N TRP A 9 13.69 13.77 -6.32
CA TRP A 9 12.46 13.02 -6.58
C TRP A 9 12.52 11.62 -6.00
N ALA A 10 13.59 10.85 -6.27
CA ALA A 10 13.75 9.50 -5.73
C ALA A 10 13.72 9.47 -4.19
N ARG A 11 14.31 10.49 -3.53
CA ARG A 11 14.25 10.65 -2.06
C ARG A 11 12.83 10.92 -1.58
N PHE A 12 12.11 11.83 -2.25
CA PHE A 12 10.72 12.12 -1.95
C PHE A 12 9.83 10.88 -2.14
N GLN A 13 10.01 10.13 -3.22
CA GLN A 13 9.29 8.87 -3.44
C GLN A 13 9.57 7.86 -2.32
N THR A 14 10.83 7.74 -1.88
CA THR A 14 11.19 6.88 -0.74
C THR A 14 10.48 7.30 0.55
N LEU A 15 10.40 8.62 0.82
CA LEU A 15 9.64 9.15 1.95
C LEU A 15 8.15 8.84 1.82
N ALA A 16 7.57 9.06 0.65
CA ALA A 16 6.15 8.84 0.38
C ALA A 16 5.76 7.37 0.54
N LEU A 17 6.52 6.46 -0.06
CA LEU A 17 6.34 5.02 0.10
C LEU A 17 6.54 4.59 1.56
N GLY A 18 7.50 5.19 2.28
CA GLY A 18 7.67 4.96 3.72
C GLY A 18 6.46 5.40 4.55
N GLN A 19 5.83 6.53 4.22
CA GLN A 19 4.60 6.98 4.87
C GLN A 19 3.39 6.12 4.48
N LEU A 20 3.35 5.64 3.24
CA LEU A 20 2.34 4.70 2.76
C LEU A 20 2.46 3.36 3.51
N ASP A 21 3.68 2.85 3.66
CA ASP A 21 3.98 1.58 4.36
C ASP A 21 3.94 1.70 5.89
N SER A 22 3.98 2.93 6.44
CA SER A 22 3.87 3.13 7.89
C SER A 22 2.52 2.63 8.40
N PHE A 23 2.51 1.94 9.53
CA PHE A 23 1.28 1.52 10.20
C PHE A 23 1.15 2.26 11.53
N VAL A 24 -0.09 2.49 11.96
CA VAL A 24 -0.39 3.10 13.26
C VAL A 24 -0.54 2.05 14.35
N ASP A 25 -0.95 0.83 13.98
CA ASP A 25 -1.24 -0.26 14.92
C ASP A 25 -0.14 -1.33 14.92
N GLN A 26 0.44 -1.62 16.08
CA GLN A 26 1.55 -2.56 16.24
C GLN A 26 1.22 -4.04 15.94
N GLN A 27 -0.05 -4.36 15.69
CA GLN A 27 -0.50 -5.73 15.39
C GLN A 27 -1.06 -5.82 13.97
N ASN A 28 -0.22 -5.45 13.00
CA ASN A 28 -0.53 -5.78 11.61
C ASN A 28 -0.65 -7.30 11.48
N PHE A 29 -1.67 -7.73 10.76
CA PHE A 29 -1.94 -9.15 10.52
C PHE A 29 -1.72 -9.46 9.04
N LEU A 30 -2.21 -8.58 8.16
CA LEU A 30 -2.08 -8.69 6.71
C LEU A 30 -1.92 -7.33 6.06
N GLY A 31 -1.22 -7.29 4.94
CA GLY A 31 -1.19 -6.10 4.09
C GLY A 31 -1.13 -6.44 2.62
N LEU A 32 -1.75 -5.59 1.79
CA LEU A 32 -1.65 -5.62 0.33
C LEU A 32 -1.20 -4.24 -0.15
N ARG A 33 -0.11 -4.18 -0.92
CA ARG A 33 0.35 -2.99 -1.63
C ARG A 33 0.16 -3.20 -3.12
N ILE A 34 -0.35 -2.20 -3.81
CA ILE A 34 -0.45 -2.13 -5.27
C ILE A 34 0.25 -0.85 -5.69
N ASP A 35 1.21 -0.93 -6.60
CA ASP A 35 2.00 0.19 -7.07
C ASP A 35 1.98 0.20 -8.60
N PRO A 36 0.93 0.79 -9.20
CA PRO A 36 0.81 0.94 -10.64
C PRO A 36 1.78 2.01 -11.15
N SER A 37 2.39 1.80 -12.32
CA SER A 37 3.33 2.76 -12.90
C SER A 37 2.72 4.14 -13.23
N PHE A 38 1.40 4.20 -13.44
CA PHE A 38 0.70 5.39 -13.95
C PHE A 38 -0.57 5.75 -13.18
N ASP A 39 -0.75 5.21 -11.98
CA ASP A 39 -1.91 5.50 -11.13
C ASP A 39 -1.44 5.65 -9.67
N LYS A 40 -2.37 5.94 -8.77
CA LYS A 40 -2.09 6.06 -7.34
C LYS A 40 -1.55 4.74 -6.80
N ALA A 41 -0.48 4.82 -6.02
CA ALA A 41 -0.06 3.69 -5.21
C ALA A 41 -1.06 3.48 -4.08
N GLU A 42 -1.34 2.23 -3.75
CA GLU A 42 -2.38 1.84 -2.81
C GLU A 42 -1.80 0.90 -1.77
N ARG A 43 -2.25 1.05 -0.52
CA ARG A 43 -1.87 0.16 0.56
C ARG A 43 -3.04 -0.10 1.47
N LEU A 44 -3.41 -1.36 1.61
CA LEU A 44 -4.35 -1.86 2.59
C LEU A 44 -3.60 -2.60 3.68
N PHE A 45 -3.93 -2.30 4.94
CA PHE A 45 -3.52 -3.05 6.12
C PHE A 45 -4.75 -3.58 6.82
N VAL A 46 -4.62 -4.75 7.44
CA VAL A 46 -5.60 -5.32 8.35
C VAL A 46 -4.89 -5.59 9.66
N SER A 47 -5.33 -4.93 10.72
CA SER A 47 -4.78 -5.04 12.07
C SER A 47 -5.77 -5.72 13.02
N LYS A 48 -5.24 -6.38 14.05
CA LYS A 48 -6.05 -6.88 15.17
C LYS A 48 -6.28 -5.75 16.17
N ALA A 49 -7.54 -5.52 16.52
CA ALA A 49 -7.98 -4.61 17.56
C ALA A 49 -8.66 -5.39 18.71
N LYS A 50 -8.98 -4.71 19.81
CA LYS A 50 -9.61 -5.35 20.99
C LYS A 50 -10.98 -5.97 20.68
N ASP A 51 -11.74 -5.33 19.80
CA ASP A 51 -13.15 -5.67 19.53
C ASP A 51 -13.35 -6.29 18.12
N GLY A 52 -12.26 -6.67 17.44
CA GLY A 52 -12.32 -7.26 16.10
C GLY A 52 -11.12 -6.89 15.22
N LEU A 53 -11.33 -6.90 13.91
CA LEU A 53 -10.31 -6.50 12.94
C LEU A 53 -10.60 -5.08 12.45
N ARG A 54 -9.52 -4.35 12.19
CA ARG A 54 -9.58 -3.04 11.55
C ARG A 54 -8.82 -3.07 10.25
N TRP A 55 -9.30 -2.32 9.28
CA TRP A 55 -8.53 -2.07 8.08
C TRP A 55 -8.16 -0.59 7.99
N THR A 56 -6.97 -0.34 7.48
CA THR A 56 -6.49 1.00 7.12
C THR A 56 -6.10 0.96 5.65
N TYR A 57 -6.76 1.79 4.86
CA TYR A 57 -6.48 1.96 3.45
C TYR A 57 -5.81 3.31 3.24
N LYS A 58 -4.74 3.32 2.46
CA LYS A 58 -4.00 4.52 2.09
C LYS A 58 -3.76 4.56 0.59
N THR A 59 -3.74 5.77 0.06
CA THR A 59 -3.35 6.03 -1.33
C THR A 59 -2.26 7.09 -1.38
N TRP A 60 -1.47 7.06 -2.44
CA TRP A 60 -0.51 8.11 -2.77
C TRP A 60 -0.59 8.47 -4.24
N ASP A 61 -0.82 9.74 -4.53
CA ASP A 61 -0.85 10.28 -5.89
C ASP A 61 0.50 10.89 -6.28
N SER A 62 1.36 10.07 -6.87
CA SER A 62 2.70 10.50 -7.28
C SER A 62 2.68 11.51 -8.42
N ALA A 63 1.69 11.46 -9.32
CA ALA A 63 1.55 12.37 -10.44
C ALA A 63 1.18 13.79 -9.96
N THR A 64 0.18 13.89 -9.09
CA THR A 64 -0.22 15.17 -8.46
C THR A 64 0.95 15.78 -7.68
N ASP A 65 1.67 14.96 -6.91
CA ASP A 65 2.85 15.42 -6.18
C ASP A 65 3.96 15.93 -7.11
N TYR A 66 4.24 15.20 -8.19
CA TYR A 66 5.22 15.58 -9.20
C TYR A 66 4.87 16.92 -9.84
N GLU A 67 3.63 17.07 -10.34
CA GLU A 67 3.17 18.31 -10.95
C GLU A 67 3.23 19.48 -9.96
N ARG A 68 2.74 19.29 -8.72
CA ARG A 68 2.80 20.32 -7.68
C ARG A 68 4.23 20.78 -7.39
N ILE A 69 5.16 19.83 -7.24
CA ILE A 69 6.55 20.13 -6.91
C ILE A 69 7.21 20.88 -8.05
N TYR A 70 7.11 20.41 -9.29
CA TYR A 70 7.85 20.98 -10.41
C TYR A 70 7.16 22.16 -11.11
N SER A 71 5.88 22.42 -10.82
CA SER A 71 5.16 23.59 -11.36
C SER A 71 5.55 24.91 -10.68
N THR A 72 6.03 24.89 -9.44
CA THR A 72 6.35 26.13 -8.70
C THR A 72 7.81 26.18 -8.24
N HIS A 73 8.38 27.38 -8.15
CA HIS A 73 9.72 27.54 -7.58
C HIS A 73 9.73 27.30 -6.06
N GLU A 74 8.68 27.73 -5.37
CA GLU A 74 8.55 27.57 -3.92
C GLU A 74 8.53 26.09 -3.49
N GLU A 75 7.73 25.26 -4.15
CA GLU A 75 7.63 23.82 -3.82
C GLU A 75 8.94 23.09 -4.13
N ARG A 76 9.63 23.43 -5.24
CA ARG A 76 10.99 22.92 -5.51
C ARG A 76 11.97 23.28 -4.40
N MET A 77 11.89 24.49 -3.85
CA MET A 77 12.73 24.88 -2.72
C MET A 77 12.37 24.09 -1.46
N LYS A 78 11.08 23.90 -1.13
CA LYS A 78 10.65 23.06 0.01
C LYS A 78 11.13 21.62 -0.11
N MET A 79 11.11 21.05 -1.32
CA MET A 79 11.61 19.71 -1.61
C MET A 79 13.11 19.60 -1.28
N LYS A 80 13.93 20.53 -1.76
CA LYS A 80 15.38 20.57 -1.47
C LYS A 80 15.71 20.67 0.02
N PHE A 81 14.84 21.29 0.81
CA PHE A 81 14.99 21.42 2.27
C PHE A 81 14.22 20.36 3.07
N GLY A 82 13.67 19.33 2.41
CA GLY A 82 12.99 18.19 3.06
C GLY A 82 11.68 18.53 3.77
N LYS A 83 11.03 19.65 3.42
CA LYS A 83 9.81 20.14 4.09
C LYS A 83 8.51 19.66 3.44
N GLN A 84 8.61 18.93 2.35
CA GLN A 84 7.44 18.54 1.55
C GLN A 84 6.80 17.28 2.10
N LEU A 85 5.47 17.31 2.22
CA LEU A 85 4.67 16.14 2.59
C LEU A 85 3.98 15.54 1.36
N PRO A 86 4.01 14.21 1.21
CA PRO A 86 3.30 13.51 0.14
C PRO A 86 1.78 13.64 0.29
N THR A 87 1.08 13.63 -0.84
CA THR A 87 -0.38 13.60 -0.87
C THR A 87 -0.88 12.20 -0.55
N ILE A 88 -0.90 11.88 0.75
CA ILE A 88 -1.40 10.60 1.27
C ILE A 88 -2.83 10.77 1.76
N GLU A 89 -3.74 9.97 1.21
CA GLU A 89 -5.12 9.86 1.69
C GLU A 89 -5.23 8.61 2.58
N ILE A 90 -6.04 8.68 3.62
CA ILE A 90 -6.20 7.58 4.58
C ILE A 90 -7.67 7.42 4.95
N THR A 91 -8.22 6.23 4.75
CA THR A 91 -9.54 5.83 5.24
C THR A 91 -9.40 4.57 6.09
N ARG A 92 -10.30 4.42 7.07
CA ARG A 92 -10.28 3.29 8.01
C ARG A 92 -11.68 2.73 8.17
N GLY A 93 -11.75 1.47 8.56
CA GLY A 93 -13.00 0.85 8.95
C GLY A 93 -12.77 -0.39 9.79
N GLU A 94 -13.89 -1.00 10.20
CA GLU A 94 -13.90 -2.20 11.02
C GLU A 94 -14.47 -3.35 10.19
N ILE A 95 -14.00 -4.56 10.49
CA ILE A 95 -14.49 -5.79 9.88
C ILE A 95 -14.61 -6.89 10.92
N GLY A 96 -15.69 -7.66 10.85
CA GLY A 96 -15.91 -8.79 11.75
C GLY A 96 -14.84 -9.86 11.55
N GLU A 97 -14.40 -10.48 12.65
CA GLU A 97 -13.34 -11.51 12.66
C GLU A 97 -13.67 -12.72 11.76
N GLU A 98 -14.97 -13.03 11.59
CA GLU A 98 -15.46 -14.05 10.67
C GLU A 98 -14.92 -13.90 9.25
N SER A 99 -14.71 -12.65 8.80
CA SER A 99 -14.30 -12.34 7.43
C SER A 99 -12.91 -12.85 7.08
N TYR A 100 -12.08 -13.17 8.08
CA TYR A 100 -10.71 -13.66 7.91
C TYR A 100 -10.49 -15.06 8.49
N LYS A 101 -11.54 -15.78 8.90
CA LYS A 101 -11.41 -17.16 9.42
C LYS A 101 -10.76 -18.11 8.43
N ARG A 102 -11.09 -17.97 7.14
CA ARG A 102 -10.49 -18.78 6.08
C ARG A 102 -9.02 -18.42 5.88
N THR A 103 -8.70 -17.14 5.77
CA THR A 103 -7.32 -16.67 5.67
C THR A 103 -6.44 -17.10 6.85
N ASN A 104 -6.93 -17.00 8.09
CA ASN A 104 -6.20 -17.51 9.27
C ASN A 104 -5.81 -18.99 9.10
N LYS A 105 -6.76 -19.84 8.70
CA LYS A 105 -6.50 -21.28 8.48
C LYS A 105 -5.50 -21.55 7.35
N ILE A 106 -5.43 -20.66 6.37
CA ILE A 106 -4.48 -20.77 5.25
C ILE A 106 -3.09 -20.36 5.74
N ILE A 107 -2.97 -19.25 6.46
CA ILE A 107 -1.72 -18.78 7.08
C ILE A 107 -1.11 -19.85 7.99
N ASP A 108 -1.92 -20.51 8.82
CA ASP A 108 -1.44 -21.59 9.70
C ASP A 108 -0.87 -22.79 8.93
N LYS A 109 -1.30 -22.98 7.68
CA LYS A 109 -0.90 -24.10 6.80
C LYS A 109 0.13 -23.69 5.75
N LEU A 110 0.41 -22.40 5.60
CA LEU A 110 1.33 -21.86 4.62
C LEU A 110 2.75 -22.30 4.99
N ASN A 111 3.17 -23.43 4.43
CA ASN A 111 4.53 -23.93 4.54
C ASN A 111 5.38 -23.27 3.45
N LEU A 112 5.49 -21.94 3.54
CA LEU A 112 6.13 -21.15 2.51
C LEU A 112 7.64 -21.33 2.66
N LYS A 113 8.24 -22.06 1.71
CA LYS A 113 9.69 -22.03 1.51
C LYS A 113 10.04 -20.57 1.22
N SER A 114 10.59 -19.87 2.23
CA SER A 114 11.17 -18.57 2.01
C SER A 114 12.28 -18.73 0.97
N LEU A 115 12.50 -17.67 0.17
CA LEU A 115 13.47 -17.56 -0.93
C LEU A 115 12.87 -17.68 -2.34
N VAL A 116 12.03 -16.71 -2.72
CA VAL A 116 12.25 -16.03 -4.01
C VAL A 116 12.06 -14.54 -3.77
N LYS A 117 13.18 -13.80 -3.65
CA LYS A 117 13.16 -12.36 -3.93
C LYS A 117 12.98 -12.23 -5.44
N SER A 118 11.76 -12.04 -5.89
CA SER A 118 11.50 -11.50 -7.21
C SER A 118 11.71 -9.99 -7.10
N ASP A 119 12.96 -9.55 -7.27
CA ASP A 119 13.24 -8.15 -7.60
C ASP A 119 12.83 -7.96 -9.07
N GLY A 120 11.53 -7.97 -9.32
CA GLY A 120 10.95 -7.70 -10.63
C GLY A 120 11.13 -6.23 -10.93
N PHE A 121 12.19 -5.87 -11.64
CA PHE A 121 12.29 -4.59 -12.32
C PHE A 121 11.29 -4.60 -13.49
N GLY A 122 10.21 -3.85 -13.36
CA GLY A 122 9.30 -3.56 -14.47
C GLY A 122 9.41 -2.09 -14.88
N LEU A 123 9.44 -1.83 -16.18
CA LEU A 123 9.44 -0.48 -16.76
C LEU A 123 8.00 0.09 -16.83
N ASP A 124 7.01 -0.79 -16.96
CA ASP A 124 5.59 -0.51 -17.15
C ASP A 124 4.74 -1.67 -16.61
N GLY A 125 3.69 -1.35 -15.86
CA GLY A 125 2.82 -2.37 -15.24
C GLY A 125 2.42 -2.03 -13.81
N THR A 126 2.24 -3.06 -13.01
CA THR A 126 1.83 -2.92 -11.60
C THR A 126 2.61 -3.87 -10.72
N SER A 127 3.28 -3.32 -9.72
CA SER A 127 3.91 -4.10 -8.67
C SER A 127 2.90 -4.39 -7.57
N TYR A 128 2.92 -5.61 -7.08
CA TYR A 128 2.08 -6.04 -5.97
C TYR A 128 2.97 -6.54 -4.86
N SER A 129 2.54 -6.32 -3.61
CA SER A 129 3.14 -7.03 -2.49
C SER A 129 2.12 -7.41 -1.43
N ILE A 130 2.21 -8.65 -0.94
CA ILE A 130 1.49 -9.11 0.23
C ILE A 130 2.46 -9.21 1.40
N SER A 131 1.99 -8.74 2.53
CA SER A 131 2.62 -8.82 3.84
C SER A 131 1.79 -9.72 4.74
N ILE A 132 2.40 -10.72 5.37
CA ILE A 132 1.74 -11.61 6.33
C ILE A 132 2.54 -11.62 7.63
N GLY A 133 1.86 -11.37 8.76
CA GLY A 133 2.47 -11.38 10.09
C GLY A 133 2.58 -9.99 10.73
N ASP A 134 3.10 -9.97 11.95
CA ASP A 134 3.30 -8.75 12.72
C ASP A 134 4.55 -7.97 12.27
N SER A 135 4.73 -6.75 12.79
CA SER A 135 5.85 -5.90 12.41
C SER A 135 7.25 -6.47 12.72
N MET A 136 7.34 -7.52 13.54
CA MET A 136 8.61 -8.16 13.92
C MET A 136 8.87 -9.46 13.13
N ARG A 137 7.83 -10.10 12.61
CA ARG A 137 7.89 -11.39 11.91
C ARG A 137 7.11 -11.37 10.59
N GLU A 138 7.13 -10.23 9.92
CA GLU A 138 6.48 -10.07 8.62
C GLU A 138 7.20 -10.88 7.55
N THR A 139 6.45 -11.66 6.80
CA THR A 139 6.91 -12.23 5.54
C THR A 139 6.29 -11.46 4.39
N LYS A 140 7.13 -10.95 3.49
CA LYS A 140 6.72 -10.15 2.34
C LYS A 140 6.93 -10.90 1.03
N TYR A 141 5.87 -11.01 0.24
CA TYR A 141 5.86 -11.54 -1.12
C TYR A 141 5.65 -10.39 -2.07
N SER A 142 6.51 -10.23 -3.08
CA SER A 142 6.39 -9.14 -4.06
C SER A 142 6.53 -9.71 -5.46
N TRP A 143 5.68 -9.27 -6.39
CA TRP A 143 5.67 -9.73 -7.78
C TRP A 143 5.24 -8.59 -8.72
N TRP A 144 5.51 -8.79 -10.02
CA TRP A 144 5.12 -7.88 -11.08
C TRP A 144 3.98 -8.49 -11.89
N GLU A 145 2.90 -7.74 -12.08
CA GLU A 145 1.68 -8.11 -12.80
C GLU A 145 0.95 -9.35 -12.27
N ASN A 146 1.47 -10.54 -12.54
CA ASN A 146 0.81 -11.82 -12.28
C ASN A 146 1.44 -12.54 -11.09
N LEU A 147 0.61 -13.12 -10.23
CA LEU A 147 1.08 -13.92 -9.10
C LEU A 147 1.86 -15.14 -9.63
N PRO A 148 3.11 -15.37 -9.18
CA PRO A 148 3.88 -16.55 -9.55
C PRO A 148 3.13 -17.84 -9.20
N LYS A 149 3.19 -18.84 -10.08
CA LYS A 149 2.46 -20.12 -9.91
C LYS A 149 2.92 -20.87 -8.66
N GLU A 150 4.17 -20.67 -8.27
CA GLU A 150 4.79 -21.22 -7.06
C GLU A 150 4.15 -20.67 -5.78
N TRP A 151 3.42 -19.57 -5.87
CA TRP A 151 2.73 -18.90 -4.77
C TRP A 151 1.20 -19.02 -4.87
N ALA A 152 0.69 -20.01 -5.60
CA ALA A 152 -0.76 -20.24 -5.75
C ALA A 152 -1.50 -20.36 -4.39
N ASP A 153 -0.84 -20.82 -3.34
CA ASP A 153 -1.42 -20.87 -1.99
C ASP A 153 -1.76 -19.48 -1.40
N LEU A 154 -1.19 -18.40 -1.94
CA LEU A 154 -1.51 -17.02 -1.56
C LEU A 154 -2.79 -16.50 -2.23
N GLU A 155 -3.28 -17.15 -3.30
CA GLU A 155 -4.41 -16.67 -4.10
C GLU A 155 -5.69 -16.43 -3.27
N PRO A 156 -6.09 -17.31 -2.33
CA PRO A 156 -7.26 -17.04 -1.51
C PRO A 156 -7.08 -15.84 -0.57
N ILE A 157 -5.86 -15.60 -0.08
CA ILE A 157 -5.54 -14.45 0.77
C ILE A 157 -5.59 -13.17 -0.07
N LEU A 158 -5.02 -13.21 -1.27
CA LEU A 158 -5.06 -12.10 -2.22
C LEU A 158 -6.50 -11.74 -2.58
N GLN A 159 -7.36 -12.73 -2.82
CA GLN A 159 -8.77 -12.49 -3.12
C GLN A 159 -9.48 -11.76 -1.97
N GLU A 160 -9.34 -12.25 -0.73
CA GLU A 160 -9.95 -11.60 0.44
C GLU A 160 -9.41 -10.17 0.66
N LEU A 161 -8.11 -9.95 0.47
CA LEU A 161 -7.51 -8.61 0.56
C LEU A 161 -8.00 -7.69 -0.55
N THR A 162 -8.18 -8.20 -1.76
CA THR A 162 -8.70 -7.45 -2.90
C THR A 162 -10.17 -7.07 -2.71
N ASP A 163 -10.98 -7.98 -2.19
CA ASP A 163 -12.39 -7.70 -1.87
C ASP A 163 -12.48 -6.57 -0.82
N ASN A 164 -11.65 -6.63 0.22
CA ASN A 164 -11.57 -5.58 1.25
C ASN A 164 -11.03 -4.26 0.71
N LEU A 165 -10.07 -4.30 -0.21
CA LEU A 165 -9.58 -3.12 -0.91
C LEU A 165 -10.70 -2.44 -1.69
N ASN A 166 -11.55 -3.20 -2.39
CA ASN A 166 -12.69 -2.67 -3.14
C ASN A 166 -13.75 -2.04 -2.23
N LEU A 167 -14.00 -2.63 -1.06
CA LEU A 167 -14.84 -2.01 -0.03
C LEU A 167 -14.24 -0.68 0.46
N ALA A 168 -12.94 -0.65 0.73
CA ALA A 168 -12.23 0.54 1.18
C ALA A 168 -12.22 1.66 0.13
N ARG A 169 -11.99 1.33 -1.15
CA ARG A 169 -12.11 2.26 -2.29
C ARG A 169 -13.49 2.90 -2.37
N THR A 170 -14.54 2.10 -2.18
CA THR A 170 -15.93 2.58 -2.18
C THR A 170 -16.18 3.53 -1.00
N ALA A 171 -15.66 3.21 0.18
CA ALA A 171 -15.77 4.06 1.36
C ALA A 171 -15.06 5.42 1.17
N LEU A 172 -13.82 5.41 0.65
CA LEU A 172 -13.06 6.64 0.34
C LEU A 172 -13.83 7.52 -0.66
N ASN A 173 -14.33 6.94 -1.76
CA ASN A 173 -15.12 7.67 -2.76
C ASN A 173 -16.41 8.29 -2.18
N TYR A 174 -17.06 7.60 -1.23
CA TYR A 174 -18.24 8.11 -0.56
C TYR A 174 -17.93 9.28 0.38
N GLU A 175 -16.81 9.25 1.12
CA GLU A 175 -16.33 10.36 1.95
C GLU A 175 -16.03 11.61 1.10
N TYR A 176 -15.46 11.43 -0.09
CA TYR A 176 -15.27 12.51 -1.06
C TYR A 176 -16.57 13.05 -1.64
N GLY A 177 -17.51 12.17 -2.01
CA GLY A 177 -18.82 12.58 -2.52
C GLY A 177 -19.64 13.41 -1.52
N LYS A 178 -19.47 13.17 -0.21
CA LYS A 178 -20.05 14.01 0.85
C LYS A 178 -19.34 15.35 1.03
N SER A 179 -18.04 15.40 0.81
CA SER A 179 -17.22 16.60 1.00
C SER A 179 -17.30 17.58 -0.18
N GLY A 180 -17.77 17.12 -1.36
CA GLY A 180 -18.01 17.94 -2.55
C GLY A 180 -19.32 18.73 -2.59
N ILE A 181 -20.10 18.73 -1.49
CA ILE A 181 -21.23 19.66 -1.31
C ILE A 181 -20.78 20.78 -0.38
N LYS A 182 -20.06 21.77 -0.93
CA LYS A 182 -19.94 23.12 -0.36
C LYS A 182 -19.85 24.15 -1.47
#